data_AF-A0AAP2RKN6-F1
#
_entry.id   AF-A0AAP2RKN6-F1
#
_cell.length_a   1.000
_cell.length_b   1.000
_cell.length_c   1.000
_cell.angle_alpha   90.00
_cell.angle_beta   90.00
_cell.angle_gamma   90.00
#
_symmetry.space_group_name_H-M   'P 1'
#
loop_
_entity.id
_entity.type
_entity.pdbx_description
1 polymer ?
#
loop_
_entity_poly.entity_id
_entity_poly.type
_entity_poly.pdbx_seq_one_letter_code
_entity_poly.pdbx_strand_id
1 'polypeptide(L)'
;MNNKYDEKQQMDRGKGFQYGFIAAIAVDALIYLAEDAMGIKISGFASFLIQVWTPLTVCMLTFIIKDAMNGIREQTGRILAVSYGACGFFMLCLAAAHIISGKEALLSNGVITEEVGHLYIAVCMIAASITYWVRQRLNQKKYDEE
;
A
#
# COMPACT_ATOMS: atom_id res chain seq x y z
N MET A 1 11.18 -16.52 24.70
CA MET A 1 10.04 -15.58 24.53
C MET A 1 8.94 -16.31 23.78
N ASN A 2 7.72 -16.28 24.31
CA ASN A 2 6.58 -17.01 23.74
C ASN A 2 6.20 -16.33 22.41
N ASN A 3 6.52 -16.98 21.30
CA ASN A 3 6.45 -16.43 19.94
C ASN A 3 5.00 -16.45 19.38
N LYS A 4 4.00 -16.24 20.24
CA LYS A 4 2.57 -16.35 19.89
C LYS A 4 1.92 -14.98 19.99
N TYR A 5 1.17 -14.62 18.95
CA TYR A 5 0.30 -13.46 18.94
C TYR A 5 -0.75 -13.58 20.04
N ASP A 6 -1.00 -12.49 20.75
CA ASP A 6 -2.11 -12.44 21.70
C ASP A 6 -3.47 -12.49 20.97
N GLU A 7 -4.55 -12.74 21.70
CA GLU A 7 -5.90 -12.84 21.12
C GLU A 7 -6.33 -11.53 20.43
N LYS A 8 -5.91 -10.38 20.98
CA LYS A 8 -6.23 -9.07 20.41
C LYS A 8 -5.55 -8.87 19.05
N GLN A 9 -4.27 -9.24 18.92
CA GLN A 9 -3.50 -9.19 17.69
C GLN A 9 -4.11 -10.12 16.63
N GLN A 10 -4.59 -11.30 17.02
CA GLN A 10 -5.30 -12.19 16.10
C GLN A 10 -6.61 -11.57 15.59
N MET A 11 -7.42 -11.00 16.49
CA MET A 11 -8.65 -10.30 16.11
C MET A 11 -8.38 -9.09 15.20
N ASP A 12 -7.35 -8.30 15.51
CA ASP A 12 -6.97 -7.12 14.72
C ASP A 12 -6.44 -7.50 13.34
N ARG A 13 -5.76 -8.64 13.21
CA ARG A 13 -5.41 -9.22 11.90
C ARG A 13 -6.65 -9.66 11.12
N GLY A 14 -7.61 -10.28 11.78
CA GLY A 14 -8.91 -10.61 11.17
C GLY A 14 -9.60 -9.38 10.58
N LYS A 15 -9.61 -8.26 11.32
CA LYS A 15 -10.15 -6.98 10.83
C LYS A 15 -9.37 -6.43 9.63
N GLY A 16 -8.04 -6.52 9.64
CA GLY A 16 -7.23 -6.10 8.48
C GLY A 16 -7.53 -6.89 7.22
N PHE A 17 -7.73 -8.21 7.32
CA PHE A 17 -8.18 -9.02 6.19
C PHE A 17 -9.59 -8.65 5.73
N GLN A 18 -10.52 -8.40 6.65
CA GLN A 18 -11.88 -7.94 6.29
C GLN A 18 -11.85 -6.61 5.53
N TYR A 19 -11.08 -5.63 6.02
CA TYR A 19 -10.96 -4.33 5.35
C TYR A 19 -10.25 -4.44 4.00
N GLY A 20 -9.21 -5.28 3.91
CA GLY A 20 -8.58 -5.61 2.62
C GLY A 20 -9.57 -6.22 1.64
N PHE A 21 -10.41 -7.17 2.08
CA PHE A 21 -11.42 -7.79 1.23
C PHE A 21 -12.49 -6.79 0.77
N ILE A 22 -12.98 -5.94 1.67
CA ILE A 22 -13.92 -4.87 1.31
C ILE A 22 -13.29 -3.92 0.29
N ALA A 23 -12.02 -3.55 0.48
CA ALA A 23 -11.29 -2.70 -0.46
C ALA A 23 -11.10 -3.37 -1.83
N ALA A 24 -10.92 -4.69 -1.87
CA ALA A 24 -10.84 -5.46 -3.12
C ALA A 24 -12.16 -5.37 -3.90
N ILE A 25 -13.30 -5.57 -3.24
CA ILE A 25 -14.63 -5.43 -3.86
C ILE A 25 -14.85 -3.99 -4.32
N ALA A 26 -14.49 -3.01 -3.49
CA ALA A 26 -14.69 -1.61 -3.80
C ALA A 26 -13.85 -1.17 -5.02
N VAL A 27 -12.58 -1.56 -5.10
CA VAL A 27 -11.72 -1.18 -6.22
C VAL A 27 -12.13 -1.86 -7.52
N ASP A 28 -12.56 -3.12 -7.46
CA ASP A 28 -13.10 -3.85 -8.60
C ASP A 28 -14.35 -3.16 -9.16
N ALA A 29 -15.31 -2.82 -8.28
CA ALA A 29 -16.50 -2.07 -8.66
C ALA A 29 -16.16 -0.68 -9.24
N LEU A 30 -15.18 0.03 -8.67
CA LEU A 30 -14.75 1.35 -9.17
C LEU A 30 -14.10 1.26 -10.56
N ILE A 31 -13.30 0.22 -10.82
CA ILE A 31 -12.69 0.00 -12.13
C ILE A 31 -13.77 -0.34 -13.15
N TYR A 32 -14.70 -1.24 -12.82
CA TYR A 32 -15.83 -1.55 -13.69
C TYR A 32 -16.64 -0.28 -14.04
N LEU A 33 -16.96 0.56 -13.06
CA LEU A 33 -17.65 1.83 -13.30
C LEU A 33 -16.82 2.80 -14.15
N ALA A 34 -15.51 2.89 -13.93
CA ALA A 34 -14.64 3.76 -14.70
C ALA A 34 -14.57 3.33 -16.18
N GLU A 35 -14.39 2.03 -16.45
CA GLU A 35 -14.24 1.52 -17.80
C GLU A 35 -15.57 1.46 -18.57
N ASP A 36 -16.62 0.92 -17.94
CA ASP A 36 -17.90 0.65 -18.62
C ASP A 36 -18.85 1.85 -18.57
N ALA A 37 -19.02 2.49 -17.40
CA ALA A 37 -19.99 3.57 -17.24
C ALA A 37 -19.43 4.94 -17.67
N MET A 38 -18.13 5.18 -17.47
CA MET A 38 -17.49 6.47 -17.78
C MET A 38 -16.64 6.45 -19.06
N GLY A 39 -16.36 5.27 -19.62
CA GLY A 39 -15.54 5.11 -20.83
C GLY A 39 -14.05 5.44 -20.63
N ILE A 40 -13.57 5.48 -19.39
CA ILE A 40 -12.15 5.68 -19.06
C ILE A 40 -11.43 4.37 -19.34
N LYS A 41 -10.53 4.35 -20.32
CA LYS A 41 -9.75 3.15 -20.62
C LYS A 41 -8.53 3.07 -19.73
N ILE A 42 -8.34 1.93 -19.07
CA ILE A 42 -7.17 1.66 -18.24
C ILE A 42 -6.37 0.53 -18.91
N SER A 43 -5.05 0.65 -18.95
CA SER A 43 -4.23 -0.46 -19.43
C SER A 43 -4.44 -1.67 -18.52
N GLY A 44 -4.50 -2.86 -19.11
CA GLY A 44 -4.78 -4.09 -18.34
C GLY A 44 -3.78 -4.30 -17.21
N PHE A 45 -2.50 -3.95 -17.43
CA PHE A 45 -1.48 -4.03 -16.39
C PHE A 45 -1.70 -2.99 -15.28
N ALA A 46 -1.98 -1.72 -15.60
CA ALA A 46 -2.29 -0.72 -14.58
C ALA A 46 -3.52 -1.11 -13.75
N SER A 47 -4.57 -1.62 -14.40
CA SER A 47 -5.79 -2.11 -13.75
C SER A 47 -5.45 -3.26 -12.77
N PHE A 48 -4.69 -4.26 -13.22
CA PHE A 48 -4.21 -5.36 -12.36
C PHE A 48 -3.44 -4.85 -11.14
N LEU A 49 -2.49 -3.93 -11.34
CA LEU A 49 -1.69 -3.38 -10.25
C LEU A 49 -2.57 -2.65 -9.24
N ILE A 50 -3.51 -1.82 -9.69
CA ILE A 50 -4.45 -1.11 -8.80
C ILE A 50 -5.32 -2.11 -8.01
N GLN A 51 -5.89 -3.12 -8.67
CA GLN A 51 -6.76 -4.12 -8.05
C GLN A 51 -6.06 -4.94 -6.98
N VAL A 52 -4.79 -5.30 -7.19
CA VAL A 52 -4.02 -6.11 -6.23
C VAL A 52 -3.47 -5.25 -5.10
N TRP A 53 -2.90 -4.08 -5.43
CA TRP A 53 -2.18 -3.29 -4.43
C TRP A 53 -3.10 -2.49 -3.51
N THR A 54 -4.29 -2.09 -3.96
CA THR A 54 -5.27 -1.41 -3.09
C THR A 54 -5.62 -2.23 -1.84
N PRO A 55 -6.15 -3.47 -1.95
CA PRO A 55 -6.53 -4.26 -0.78
C PRO A 55 -5.34 -4.68 0.08
N LEU A 56 -4.18 -4.96 -0.54
CA LEU A 56 -2.95 -5.25 0.20
C LEU A 56 -2.51 -4.06 1.05
N THR A 57 -2.57 -2.86 0.49
CA THR A 57 -2.20 -1.63 1.20
C THR A 57 -3.15 -1.36 2.36
N VAL A 58 -4.46 -1.46 2.15
CA VAL A 58 -5.46 -1.30 3.22
C VAL A 58 -5.24 -2.31 4.35
N CYS A 59 -5.00 -3.58 4.01
CA CYS A 59 -4.71 -4.63 4.97
C CYS A 59 -3.43 -4.32 5.77
N MET A 60 -2.34 -3.96 5.06
CA MET A 60 -1.04 -3.63 5.66
C MET A 60 -1.13 -2.41 6.58
N LEU A 61 -1.78 -1.33 6.15
CA LEU A 61 -2.00 -0.13 6.95
C LEU A 61 -2.81 -0.47 8.21
N THR A 62 -3.82 -1.32 8.10
CA THR A 62 -4.62 -1.78 9.25
C THR A 62 -3.76 -2.54 10.25
N PHE A 63 -2.87 -3.42 9.79
CA PHE A 63 -1.94 -4.16 10.67
C PHE A 63 -0.96 -3.22 11.38
N ILE A 64 -0.45 -2.22 10.68
CA ILE A 64 0.46 -1.22 11.24
C ILE A 64 -0.26 -0.39 12.31
N ILE A 65 -1.41 0.19 11.97
CA ILE A 65 -2.15 1.10 12.86
C ILE A 65 -2.62 0.38 14.14
N LYS A 66 -2.96 -0.91 14.03
CA LYS A 66 -3.42 -1.72 15.17
C LYS A 66 -2.30 -2.41 15.93
N ASP A 67 -1.04 -2.18 15.56
CA ASP A 67 0.12 -2.85 16.15
C ASP A 67 0.00 -4.39 16.12
N ALA A 68 -0.72 -4.91 15.12
CA ALA A 68 -1.12 -6.32 15.04
C ALA A 68 0.07 -7.27 14.76
N MET A 69 1.24 -6.69 14.46
CA MET A 69 2.50 -7.37 14.16
C MET A 69 3.63 -7.02 15.14
N ASN A 70 3.39 -6.14 16.13
CA ASN A 70 4.41 -5.69 17.07
C ASN A 70 4.72 -6.73 18.16
N GLY A 71 5.94 -6.70 18.70
CA GLY A 71 6.37 -7.56 19.82
C GLY A 71 7.05 -8.88 19.44
N ILE A 72 6.89 -9.37 18.21
CA ILE A 72 7.49 -10.66 17.77
C ILE A 72 8.73 -10.47 16.90
N ARG A 73 8.78 -9.42 16.06
CA ARG A 73 9.89 -9.18 15.12
C ARG A 73 10.16 -7.69 14.87
N GLU A 74 10.40 -6.92 15.92
CA GLU A 74 10.52 -5.46 15.80
C GLU A 74 11.68 -5.03 14.87
N GLN A 75 12.85 -5.67 14.97
CA GLN A 75 13.98 -5.40 14.08
C GLN A 75 13.68 -5.78 12.63
N THR A 76 13.08 -6.94 12.38
CA THR A 76 12.69 -7.36 11.03
C THR A 76 11.62 -6.42 10.46
N GLY A 77 10.66 -5.97 11.28
CA GLY A 77 9.64 -5.00 10.89
C GLY A 77 10.23 -3.67 10.44
N ARG A 78 11.22 -3.14 11.18
CA ARG A 78 11.93 -1.91 10.78
C ARG A 78 12.69 -2.09 9.46
N ILE A 79 13.44 -3.18 9.31
CA ILE A 79 14.19 -3.47 8.06
C ILE A 79 13.23 -3.58 6.87
N LEU A 80 12.12 -4.31 7.03
CA LEU A 80 11.10 -4.45 6.00
C LEU A 80 10.46 -3.10 5.66
N ALA A 81 10.13 -2.27 6.65
CA ALA A 81 9.56 -0.95 6.40
C ALA A 81 10.52 -0.04 5.62
N VAL A 82 11.82 -0.05 5.94
CA VAL A 82 12.83 0.72 5.20
C VAL A 82 13.00 0.20 3.78
N SER A 83 13.21 -1.11 3.61
CA SER A 83 13.44 -1.68 2.27
C SER A 83 12.21 -1.50 1.38
N TYR A 84 11.03 -1.65 1.93
CA TYR A 84 9.76 -1.44 1.24
C TYR A 84 9.57 0.03 0.85
N GLY A 85 9.83 0.98 1.77
CA GLY A 85 9.78 2.41 1.46
C GLY A 85 10.82 2.83 0.42
N ALA A 86 12.05 2.31 0.51
CA ALA A 86 13.13 2.59 -0.43
C ALA A 86 12.83 2.05 -1.84
N CYS A 87 12.26 0.84 -1.93
CA CYS A 87 11.80 0.27 -3.19
C CYS A 87 10.67 1.12 -3.82
N GLY A 88 9.70 1.54 -3.01
CA GLY A 88 8.65 2.46 -3.46
C GLY A 88 9.22 3.79 -3.97
N PHE A 89 10.16 4.39 -3.23
CA PHE A 89 10.83 5.63 -3.65
C PHE A 89 11.64 5.47 -4.94
N PHE A 90 12.35 4.35 -5.08
CA PHE A 90 13.08 4.04 -6.30
C PHE A 90 12.15 3.92 -7.51
N MET A 91 11.03 3.19 -7.38
CA MET A 91 10.02 3.09 -8.43
C MET A 91 9.39 4.44 -8.76
N LEU A 92 9.10 5.27 -7.76
CA LEU A 92 8.59 6.63 -7.97
C LEU A 92 9.55 7.46 -8.82
N CYS A 93 10.84 7.45 -8.47
CA CYS A 93 11.88 8.18 -9.20
C CYS A 93 12.04 7.69 -10.64
N LEU A 94 11.99 6.37 -10.86
CA LEU A 94 12.06 5.80 -12.21
C LEU A 94 10.86 6.21 -13.05
N ALA A 95 9.63 5.99 -12.58
CA ALA A 95 8.43 6.35 -13.31
C ALA A 95 8.38 7.87 -13.58
N ALA A 96 8.73 8.70 -12.60
CA ALA A 96 8.83 10.15 -12.78
C ALA A 96 9.87 10.53 -13.86
N ALA A 97 11.03 9.88 -13.89
CA ALA A 97 12.05 10.13 -14.91
C ALA A 97 11.59 9.70 -16.32
N HIS A 98 10.88 8.58 -16.43
CA HIS A 98 10.29 8.12 -17.70
C HIS A 98 9.26 9.12 -18.24
N ILE A 99 8.42 9.66 -17.36
CA ILE A 99 7.41 10.67 -17.71
C ILE A 99 8.06 12.00 -18.10
N ILE A 100 9.01 12.50 -17.30
CA ILE A 100 9.67 13.79 -17.56
C ILE A 100 10.52 13.75 -18.84
N SER A 101 11.16 12.61 -19.12
CA SER A 101 11.93 12.43 -20.35
C SER A 101 11.07 12.28 -21.61
N GLY A 102 9.74 12.22 -21.46
CA GLY A 102 8.80 12.03 -22.58
C GLY A 102 8.86 10.65 -23.21
N LYS A 103 9.58 9.70 -22.59
CA LYS A 103 9.61 8.30 -23.04
C LYS A 103 8.24 7.65 -22.89
N GLU A 104 7.54 8.02 -21.82
CA GLU A 104 6.24 7.47 -21.48
C GLU A 104 5.30 8.59 -21.05
N ALA A 105 4.00 8.41 -21.28
CA ALA A 105 2.97 9.37 -20.92
C ALA A 105 2.01 8.74 -19.93
N LEU A 106 1.46 9.53 -19.01
CA LEU A 106 0.40 9.07 -18.08
C LEU A 106 -0.88 8.67 -18.82
N LEU A 107 -1.12 9.32 -19.96
CA LEU A 107 -2.24 9.07 -20.84
C LEU A 107 -1.72 8.93 -22.27
N SER A 108 -2.02 7.81 -22.91
CA SER A 108 -1.68 7.58 -24.32
C SER A 108 -2.95 7.19 -25.08
N ASN A 109 -3.32 7.98 -26.10
CA ASN A 109 -4.53 7.77 -26.91
C ASN A 109 -5.83 7.62 -26.08
N GLY A 110 -5.95 8.38 -24.99
CA GLY A 110 -7.12 8.30 -24.09
C GLY A 110 -7.11 7.12 -23.12
N VAL A 111 -6.01 6.37 -23.04
CA VAL A 111 -5.83 5.22 -22.14
C VAL A 111 -4.85 5.58 -21.02
N ILE A 112 -5.24 5.31 -19.77
CA ILE A 112 -4.36 5.35 -18.60
C ILE A 112 -3.27 4.28 -18.79
N THR A 113 -2.01 4.69 -18.78
CA THR A 113 -0.89 3.81 -19.11
C THR A 113 -0.40 3.00 -17.91
N GLU A 114 0.49 2.05 -18.19
CA GLU A 114 1.13 1.18 -17.19
C GLU A 114 1.94 1.98 -16.16
N GLU A 115 2.50 3.12 -16.55
CA GLU A 115 3.23 4.04 -15.66
C GLU A 115 2.37 4.57 -14.52
N VAL A 116 1.08 4.76 -14.75
CA VAL A 116 0.15 5.13 -13.67
C VAL A 116 0.06 4.01 -12.64
N GLY A 117 0.07 2.75 -13.09
CA GLY A 117 0.15 1.58 -12.22
C GLY A 117 1.46 1.55 -11.41
N HIS A 118 2.61 1.78 -12.05
CA HIS A 118 3.90 1.85 -11.35
C HIS A 118 3.95 2.96 -10.30
N LEU A 119 3.47 4.16 -10.64
CA LEU A 119 3.35 5.27 -9.71
C LEU A 119 2.42 4.95 -8.55
N TYR A 120 1.28 4.29 -8.82
CA TYR A 120 0.31 3.91 -7.80
C TYR A 120 0.93 2.98 -6.76
N ILE A 121 1.68 1.96 -7.21
CA ILE A 121 2.38 1.04 -6.30
C ILE A 121 3.42 1.78 -5.48
N ALA A 122 4.23 2.61 -6.13
CA ALA A 122 5.26 3.40 -5.47
C ALA A 122 4.65 4.23 -4.32
N VAL A 123 3.53 4.90 -4.57
CA VAL A 123 2.79 5.66 -3.55
C VAL A 123 2.29 4.76 -2.43
N CYS A 124 1.69 3.62 -2.74
CA CYS A 124 1.23 2.65 -1.75
C CYS A 124 2.36 2.18 -0.82
N MET A 125 3.52 1.85 -1.40
CA MET A 125 4.68 1.38 -0.66
C MET A 125 5.26 2.44 0.28
N ILE A 126 5.39 3.67 -0.23
CA ILE A 126 5.86 4.82 0.55
C ILE A 126 4.86 5.12 1.68
N ALA A 127 3.55 5.15 1.39
CA ALA A 127 2.51 5.41 2.38
C ALA A 127 2.53 4.39 3.52
N ALA A 128 2.70 3.10 3.21
CA ALA A 128 2.80 2.05 4.23
C ALA A 128 4.07 2.22 5.09
N SER A 129 5.21 2.53 4.47
CA SER A 129 6.46 2.77 5.19
C SER A 129 6.39 4.00 6.10
N ILE A 130 5.85 5.12 5.62
CA ILE A 130 5.64 6.33 6.43
C ILE A 130 4.70 6.03 7.59
N THR A 131 3.58 5.34 7.33
CA THR A 131 2.61 4.99 8.38
C THR A 131 3.26 4.14 9.47
N TYR A 132 4.11 3.19 9.09
CA TYR A 132 4.89 2.40 10.04
C TYR A 132 5.77 3.28 10.95
N TRP A 133 6.54 4.21 10.36
CA TRP A 133 7.43 5.08 11.12
C TRP A 133 6.68 6.08 12.01
N VAL A 134 5.59 6.66 11.51
CA VAL A 134 4.73 7.55 12.30
C VAL A 134 4.17 6.79 13.49
N ARG A 135 3.64 5.57 13.27
CA ARG A 135 3.09 4.75 14.35
C ARG A 135 4.14 4.37 15.38
N GLN A 136 5.33 3.96 14.94
CA GLN A 136 6.44 3.62 15.83
C GLN A 136 6.84 4.80 16.72
N ARG A 137 6.93 6.02 16.17
CA ARG A 137 7.23 7.23 16.94
C ARG A 137 6.13 7.61 17.93
N LEU A 138 4.87 7.45 17.55
CA LEU A 138 3.73 7.71 18.45
C LEU A 138 3.72 6.73 19.63
N ASN A 139 4.02 5.45 19.38
CA ASN A 139 4.12 4.45 20.43
C ASN A 139 5.28 4.75 21.38
N GLN A 140 6.45 5.17 20.88
CA GLN A 140 7.59 5.56 21.72
C GLN A 140 7.23 6.70 22.68
N LYS A 141 6.62 7.79 22.17
CA LYS A 141 6.21 8.93 23.00
C LYS A 141 5.25 8.53 24.11
N LYS A 142 4.34 7.60 23.85
CA LYS A 142 3.39 7.12 24.86
C LYS A 142 4.10 6.45 26.04
N TYR A 143 5.19 5.73 25.80
CA TYR A 143 5.98 5.11 26.87
C TYR A 143 6.90 6.09 27.59
N ASP A 144 7.29 7.19 26.94
CA ASP A 144 8.11 8.24 27.57
C ASP A 144 7.28 9.18 28.48
N GLU A 145 5.95 9.23 28.28
CA GLU A 145 4.99 10.03 29.05
C GLU A 145 4.32 9.26 30.22
N GLU A 146 4.53 7.94 30.31
CA GLU A 146 4.08 7.05 31.40
C GLU A 146 5.21 6.81 32.43
#